data_AF-A0A2S5Z5M7-F1
#
_entry.id   AF-A0A2S5Z5M7-F1
#
_cell.length_a   1.000
_cell.length_b   1.000
_cell.length_c   1.000
_cell.angle_alpha   90.00
_cell.angle_beta   90.00
_cell.angle_gamma   90.00
#
_symmetry.space_group_name_H-M   'P 1'
#
loop_
_entity.id
_entity.type
_entity.pdbx_description
1 polymer ?
#
loop_
_entity_poly.entity_id
_entity_poly.type
_entity_poly.pdbx_seq_one_letter_code
_entity_poly.pdbx_strand_id
1 'polypeptide(L)'
;MMKDAFIGLGSNLKEPAAQLARAVSALATLPETVLVAQSPFYASRPVGPQDQPDFVNGAVWLSTSLPPHRLLDELQNIEHKHGRERLRHWGPRTLDLDILLFGDQTLDDKRLTVPHRELRNRDFALQPLLDLKADLALPDGTPIAELRSQCPDNGLRKLPPADYP
;
A
#
# COMPACT_ATOMS: atom_id res chain seq x y z
N MET A 1 -19.00 -11.55 -7.03
CA MET A 1 -17.84 -11.80 -7.92
C MET A 1 -16.62 -11.17 -7.26
N MET A 2 -15.48 -11.86 -7.25
CA MET A 2 -14.25 -11.32 -6.66
C MET A 2 -13.66 -10.23 -7.57
N LYS A 3 -13.05 -9.20 -6.98
CA LYS A 3 -12.36 -8.11 -7.66
C LYS A 3 -10.92 -8.01 -7.15
N ASP A 4 -10.02 -7.63 -8.04
CA ASP A 4 -8.63 -7.35 -7.68
C ASP A 4 -8.55 -6.03 -6.92
N ALA A 5 -7.87 -6.04 -5.78
CA ALA A 5 -7.56 -4.85 -4.99
C ALA A 5 -6.07 -4.79 -4.72
N PHE A 6 -5.46 -3.63 -4.93
CA PHE A 6 -4.04 -3.42 -4.69
C PHE A 6 -3.87 -2.50 -3.49
N ILE A 7 -3.22 -3.00 -2.45
CA ILE A 7 -3.08 -2.30 -1.17
C ILE A 7 -1.62 -1.90 -1.00
N GLY A 8 -1.36 -0.60 -0.80
CA GLY A 8 -0.07 -0.08 -0.42
C GLY A 8 0.15 -0.27 1.09
N LEU A 9 1.35 -0.64 1.48
CA LEU A 9 1.76 -0.78 2.88
C LEU A 9 2.89 0.21 3.17
N GLY A 10 2.85 0.84 4.33
CA GLY A 10 3.91 1.74 4.80
C GLY A 10 4.11 1.68 6.31
N SER A 11 5.35 1.76 6.77
CA SER A 11 5.69 1.89 8.19
C SER A 11 7.04 2.58 8.35
N ASN A 12 7.21 3.37 9.41
CA ASN A 12 8.53 3.91 9.79
C ASN A 12 8.79 3.86 11.31
N LEU A 13 7.98 3.11 12.06
CA LEU A 13 8.12 2.92 13.50
C LEU A 13 8.08 1.44 13.89
N LYS A 14 8.70 1.12 15.04
CA LYS A 14 8.58 -0.18 15.73
C LYS A 14 8.85 -1.38 14.81
N GLU A 15 10.05 -1.43 14.24
CA GLU A 15 10.52 -2.47 13.30
C GLU A 15 9.68 -2.54 12.01
N PRO A 16 9.81 -1.54 11.12
CA PRO A 16 8.89 -1.36 9.99
C PRO A 16 8.71 -2.58 9.08
N ALA A 17 9.79 -3.31 8.75
CA ALA A 17 9.69 -4.52 7.94
C ALA A 17 8.87 -5.63 8.63
N ALA A 18 9.00 -5.77 9.96
CA ALA A 18 8.20 -6.72 10.74
C ALA A 18 6.75 -6.27 10.91
N GLN A 19 6.48 -4.96 10.93
CA GLN A 19 5.11 -4.43 10.87
C GLN A 19 4.44 -4.81 9.54
N LEU A 20 5.14 -4.59 8.42
CA LEU A 20 4.61 -4.95 7.11
C LEU A 20 4.40 -6.47 6.98
N ALA A 21 5.35 -7.30 7.43
CA ALA A 21 5.20 -8.76 7.40
C ALA A 21 3.94 -9.22 8.16
N ARG A 22 3.74 -8.71 9.39
CA ARG A 22 2.53 -9.00 10.18
C ARG A 22 1.25 -8.49 9.52
N ALA A 23 1.31 -7.31 8.89
CA ALA A 23 0.19 -6.78 8.14
C ALA A 23 -0.19 -7.68 6.96
N VAL A 24 0.80 -8.19 6.20
CA VAL A 24 0.55 -9.15 5.11
C VAL A 24 -0.10 -10.43 5.65
N SER A 25 0.40 -10.99 6.76
CA SER A 25 -0.24 -12.14 7.40
C SER A 25 -1.69 -11.85 7.82
N ALA A 26 -1.97 -10.66 8.36
CA ALA A 26 -3.33 -10.26 8.71
C ALA A 26 -4.24 -10.13 7.47
N LEU A 27 -3.75 -9.52 6.39
CA LEU A 27 -4.46 -9.37 5.12
C LEU A 27 -4.81 -10.72 4.50
N ALA A 28 -3.93 -11.72 4.62
CA ALA A 28 -4.17 -13.08 4.15
C ALA A 28 -5.30 -13.81 4.92
N THR A 29 -5.67 -13.32 6.10
CA THR A 29 -6.74 -13.90 6.95
C THR A 29 -8.07 -13.16 6.84
N LEU A 30 -8.17 -12.12 6.00
CA LEU A 30 -9.41 -11.38 5.83
C LEU A 30 -10.52 -12.29 5.27
N PRO A 31 -11.78 -12.11 5.72
CA PRO A 31 -12.90 -12.85 5.17
C PRO A 31 -13.05 -12.52 3.69
N GLU A 32 -13.53 -13.50 2.91
CA GLU A 32 -13.92 -13.27 1.51
C GLU A 32 -12.79 -12.71 0.63
N THR A 33 -11.54 -12.95 1.03
CA THR A 33 -10.35 -12.34 0.45
C THR A 33 -9.25 -13.38 0.32
N VAL A 34 -8.54 -13.33 -0.80
CA VAL A 34 -7.37 -14.16 -1.09
C VAL A 34 -6.19 -13.24 -1.33
N LEU A 35 -5.09 -13.45 -0.61
CA LEU A 35 -3.81 -12.82 -0.92
C LEU A 35 -3.23 -13.51 -2.17
N VAL A 36 -3.17 -12.78 -3.28
CA VAL A 36 -2.66 -13.28 -4.58
C VAL A 36 -1.14 -13.19 -4.62
N ALA A 37 -0.59 -12.03 -4.23
CA ALA A 37 0.84 -11.77 -4.25
C ALA A 37 1.23 -10.63 -3.30
N GLN A 38 2.52 -10.60 -2.94
CA GLN A 38 3.16 -9.53 -2.17
C GLN A 38 4.40 -9.06 -2.93
N SER A 39 4.62 -7.74 -2.98
CA SER A 39 5.83 -7.17 -3.55
C SER A 39 7.04 -7.38 -2.62
N PRO A 40 8.27 -7.21 -3.13
CA PRO A 40 9.40 -6.89 -2.27
C PRO A 40 9.13 -5.66 -1.39
N PHE A 41 9.86 -5.53 -0.30
CA PHE A 41 9.86 -4.30 0.49
C PHE A 41 10.93 -3.33 0.04
N TYR A 42 10.66 -2.05 0.26
CA TYR A 42 11.48 -0.93 -0.19
C TYR A 42 11.68 0.06 0.95
N ALA A 43 12.90 0.56 1.11
CA ALA A 43 13.14 1.77 1.88
C ALA A 43 12.91 3.01 1.02
N SER A 44 12.31 4.07 1.59
CA SER A 44 12.20 5.38 0.94
C SER A 44 12.32 6.51 1.97
N ARG A 45 12.70 7.70 1.51
CA ARG A 45 12.61 8.90 2.34
C ARG A 45 11.13 9.22 2.65
N PRO A 46 10.84 9.89 3.78
CA PRO A 46 9.48 10.33 4.09
C PRO A 46 9.02 11.39 3.09
N VAL A 47 7.75 11.35 2.71
CA VAL A 47 7.08 12.46 2.04
C VAL A 47 6.67 13.49 3.08
N GLY A 48 6.98 14.76 2.82
CA GLY A 48 6.67 15.86 3.73
C GLY A 48 7.76 16.08 4.79
N PRO A 49 7.43 16.14 6.09
CA PRO A 49 8.41 16.45 7.13
C PRO A 49 9.57 15.45 7.15
N GLN A 50 10.81 15.94 7.13
CA GLN A 50 12.03 15.12 7.10
C GLN A 50 12.56 14.78 8.51
N ASP A 51 11.94 15.33 9.55
CA ASP A 51 12.24 15.09 10.97
C ASP A 51 11.64 13.77 11.47
N GLN A 52 11.74 12.71 10.66
CA GLN A 52 11.24 11.37 10.97
C GLN A 52 12.06 10.27 10.27
N PRO A 53 12.01 9.01 10.74
CA PRO A 53 12.71 7.91 10.09
C PRO A 53 12.21 7.64 8.67
N ASP A 54 13.09 7.05 7.85
CA ASP A 54 12.74 6.49 6.54
C ASP A 54 11.63 5.44 6.66
N PHE A 55 10.82 5.35 5.62
CA PHE A 55 9.74 4.38 5.52
C PHE A 55 10.23 3.06 4.93
N VAL A 56 9.65 1.97 5.39
CA VAL A 56 9.58 0.71 4.67
C VAL A 56 8.19 0.61 4.04
N ASN A 57 8.17 0.39 2.73
CA ASN A 57 6.97 0.32 1.91
C ASN A 57 6.89 -0.99 1.14
N GLY A 58 5.68 -1.35 0.72
CA GLY A 58 5.40 -2.46 -0.17
C GLY A 58 3.98 -2.37 -0.72
N ALA A 59 3.58 -3.39 -1.47
CA ALA A 59 2.21 -3.57 -1.93
C ALA A 59 1.80 -5.04 -1.82
N VAL A 60 0.49 -5.28 -1.68
CA VAL A 60 -0.11 -6.60 -1.91
C VAL A 60 -1.20 -6.53 -2.95
N TRP A 61 -1.38 -7.64 -3.67
CA TRP A 61 -2.51 -7.87 -4.54
C TRP A 61 -3.46 -8.84 -3.84
N LEU A 62 -4.68 -8.38 -3.59
CA LEU A 62 -5.78 -9.17 -3.06
C LEU A 62 -6.81 -9.43 -4.14
N SER A 63 -7.45 -10.60 -4.10
CA SER A 63 -8.70 -10.87 -4.80
C SER A 63 -9.80 -10.99 -3.74
N THR A 64 -10.84 -10.15 -3.79
CA THR A 64 -11.82 -10.05 -2.69
C THR A 64 -13.26 -9.87 -3.20
N SER A 65 -14.24 -10.44 -2.50
CA SER A 65 -15.66 -10.10 -2.69
C SER A 65 -16.18 -9.01 -1.75
N LEU A 66 -15.34 -8.50 -0.84
CA LEU A 66 -15.71 -7.39 0.03
C LEU A 66 -15.93 -6.10 -0.80
N PRO A 67 -17.00 -5.33 -0.52
CA PRO A 67 -17.14 -3.99 -1.09
C PRO A 67 -15.96 -3.07 -0.67
N PRO A 68 -15.60 -2.05 -1.48
CA PRO A 68 -14.47 -1.16 -1.21
C PRO A 68 -14.47 -0.55 0.20
N HIS A 69 -15.62 -0.06 0.67
CA HIS A 69 -15.74 0.52 2.02
C HIS A 69 -15.62 -0.52 3.14
N ARG A 70 -16.03 -1.77 2.89
CA ARG A 70 -15.85 -2.86 3.86
C ARG A 70 -14.39 -3.29 3.93
N LEU A 71 -13.71 -3.36 2.78
CA LEU A 71 -12.27 -3.56 2.75
C LEU A 71 -11.56 -2.44 3.53
N LEU A 72 -11.93 -1.17 3.30
CA LEU A 72 -11.40 -0.04 4.04
C LEU A 72 -11.57 -0.18 5.56
N ASP A 73 -12.74 -0.62 6.03
CA ASP A 73 -12.99 -0.88 7.45
C ASP A 73 -12.02 -1.95 8.00
N GLU A 74 -11.80 -3.04 7.26
CA GLU A 74 -10.87 -4.10 7.66
C GLU A 74 -9.41 -3.63 7.69
N LEU A 75 -8.98 -2.82 6.71
CA LEU A 75 -7.63 -2.25 6.71
C LEU A 75 -7.41 -1.35 7.94
N GLN A 76 -8.38 -0.48 8.25
CA GLN A 76 -8.31 0.40 9.42
C GLN A 76 -8.29 -0.41 10.73
N ASN A 77 -9.01 -1.53 10.79
CA ASN A 77 -8.96 -2.44 11.95
C ASN A 77 -7.57 -3.09 12.11
N ILE A 78 -6.91 -3.47 11.01
CA ILE A 78 -5.54 -4.01 11.05
C ILE A 78 -4.56 -2.94 11.55
N GLU A 79 -4.63 -1.72 11.03
CA GLU A 79 -3.80 -0.60 11.49
C GLU A 79 -3.96 -0.31 12.98
N HIS A 80 -5.21 -0.30 13.48
CA HIS A 80 -5.48 -0.10 14.89
C HIS A 80 -4.85 -1.19 15.77
N LYS A 81 -4.92 -2.45 15.34
CA LYS A 81 -4.25 -3.59 16.03
C LYS A 81 -2.72 -3.48 16.01
N HIS A 82 -2.15 -2.78 15.02
CA HIS A 82 -0.71 -2.47 14.96
C HIS A 82 -0.34 -1.18 15.74
N GLY A 83 -1.28 -0.62 16.49
CA GLY A 83 -1.06 0.54 17.36
C GLY A 83 -0.87 1.84 16.58
N ARG A 84 -1.55 2.01 15.44
CA ARG A 84 -1.52 3.26 14.67
C ARG A 84 -2.12 4.40 15.49
N GLU A 85 -1.34 5.45 15.72
CA GLU A 85 -1.78 6.70 16.34
C GLU A 85 -1.65 7.85 15.33
N ARG A 86 -2.68 8.70 15.22
CA ARG A 86 -2.69 9.84 14.29
C ARG A 86 -2.28 11.13 15.01
N LEU A 87 -0.97 11.32 15.19
CA LEU A 87 -0.43 12.47 15.93
C LEU A 87 -0.18 13.72 15.06
N ARG A 88 0.17 13.53 13.78
CA ARG A 88 0.50 14.62 12.83
C ARG A 88 0.17 14.20 11.40
N HIS A 89 -0.29 15.14 10.58
CA HIS A 89 -0.42 14.90 9.13
C HIS A 89 0.94 14.55 8.52
N TRP A 90 1.01 13.43 7.80
CA TRP A 90 2.26 12.84 7.28
C TRP A 90 3.35 12.55 8.32
N GLY A 91 2.97 12.40 9.60
CA GLY A 91 3.89 12.04 10.67
C GLY A 91 4.26 10.55 10.70
N PRO A 92 5.16 10.14 11.59
CA PRO A 92 5.57 8.74 11.69
C PRO A 92 4.40 7.84 12.14
N ARG A 93 4.38 6.59 11.67
CA ARG A 93 3.30 5.62 11.93
C ARG A 93 3.83 4.18 11.97
N THR A 94 3.16 3.37 12.78
CA THR A 94 3.48 1.93 12.92
C THR A 94 3.05 1.13 11.70
N LEU A 95 1.90 1.48 11.11
CA LEU A 95 1.39 0.88 9.88
C LEU A 95 0.44 1.88 9.18
N ASP A 96 0.49 1.87 7.85
CA ASP A 96 -0.41 2.56 6.93
C ASP A 96 -0.81 1.56 5.84
N LEU A 97 -2.11 1.39 5.60
CA LEU A 97 -2.68 0.54 4.59
C LEU A 97 -3.62 1.36 3.70
N ASP A 98 -3.22 1.58 2.45
CA ASP A 98 -3.97 2.39 1.49
C ASP A 98 -4.53 1.53 0.36
N ILE A 99 -5.82 1.67 0.04
CA ILE A 99 -6.38 1.08 -1.20
C ILE A 99 -5.88 1.92 -2.37
N LEU A 100 -4.96 1.36 -3.17
CA LEU A 100 -4.39 2.04 -4.34
C LEU A 100 -5.30 1.91 -5.55
N LEU A 101 -5.81 0.70 -5.80
CA LEU A 101 -6.69 0.34 -6.90
C LEU A 101 -7.72 -0.71 -6.45
N PHE A 102 -8.91 -0.70 -7.04
CA PHE A 102 -9.98 -1.67 -6.76
C PHE A 102 -10.75 -2.02 -8.05
N GLY A 103 -10.32 -3.07 -8.72
CA GLY A 103 -10.77 -3.44 -10.06
C GLY A 103 -10.63 -2.26 -11.02
N ASP A 104 -11.69 -2.03 -11.78
CA ASP A 104 -11.89 -0.91 -12.70
C ASP A 104 -12.66 0.27 -12.06
N GLN A 105 -12.85 0.27 -10.73
CA GLN A 105 -13.70 1.26 -10.08
C GLN A 105 -13.00 2.60 -9.92
N THR A 106 -13.78 3.66 -10.14
CA THR A 106 -13.45 5.02 -9.71
C THR A 106 -14.43 5.43 -8.61
N LEU A 107 -13.89 5.81 -7.45
CA LEU A 107 -14.64 6.26 -6.28
C LEU A 107 -14.04 7.60 -5.85
N ASP A 108 -14.91 8.56 -5.53
CA ASP A 108 -14.51 9.80 -4.88
C ASP A 108 -15.62 10.21 -3.90
N ASP A 109 -15.49 9.76 -2.66
CA ASP A 109 -16.39 10.12 -1.58
C ASP A 109 -15.62 10.55 -0.33
N LYS A 110 -16.35 10.92 0.73
CA LYS A 110 -15.78 11.47 1.96
C LYS A 110 -14.83 10.51 2.69
N ARG A 111 -14.94 9.21 2.46
CA ARG A 111 -14.16 8.16 3.16
C ARG A 111 -13.09 7.55 2.25
N LEU A 112 -13.34 7.45 0.95
CA LEU A 112 -12.51 6.70 0.03
C LEU A 112 -12.39 7.39 -1.34
N THR A 113 -11.14 7.55 -1.80
CA THR A 113 -10.82 7.92 -3.18
C THR A 113 -10.01 6.79 -3.80
N VAL A 114 -10.51 6.20 -4.89
CA VAL A 114 -9.84 5.15 -5.68
C VAL A 114 -9.97 5.51 -7.16
N PRO A 115 -8.89 5.47 -7.98
CA PRO A 115 -7.50 5.26 -7.60
C PRO A 115 -6.99 6.23 -6.55
N HIS A 116 -6.01 5.81 -5.74
CA HIS A 116 -5.48 6.66 -4.68
C HIS A 116 -4.94 8.00 -5.26
N ARG A 117 -5.40 9.13 -4.69
CA ARG A 117 -5.17 10.49 -5.21
C ARG A 117 -3.71 10.81 -5.53
N GLU A 118 -2.80 10.44 -4.63
CA GLU A 118 -1.37 10.72 -4.78
C GLU A 118 -0.58 9.58 -5.46
N LEU A 119 -1.24 8.55 -6.00
CA LEU A 119 -0.54 7.38 -6.56
C LEU A 119 0.50 7.80 -7.62
N ARG A 120 0.16 8.75 -8.47
CA ARG A 120 1.02 9.28 -9.55
C ARG A 120 2.31 9.94 -9.03
N ASN A 121 2.33 10.36 -7.76
CA ASN A 121 3.43 11.13 -7.16
C ASN A 121 4.30 10.26 -6.21
N ARG A 122 4.03 8.95 -6.11
CA ARG A 122 4.62 8.07 -5.09
C ARG A 122 5.30 6.86 -5.73
N ASP A 123 6.60 6.96 -5.92
CA ASP A 123 7.45 5.88 -6.43
C ASP A 123 7.41 4.63 -5.55
N PHE A 124 7.37 4.82 -4.23
CA PHE A 124 7.20 3.75 -3.24
C PHE A 124 5.83 3.08 -3.26
N ALA A 125 4.86 3.57 -4.04
CA ALA A 125 3.60 2.88 -4.33
C ALA A 125 3.62 2.28 -5.75
N LEU A 126 4.11 3.04 -6.73
CA LEU A 126 4.13 2.63 -8.15
C LEU A 126 5.07 1.45 -8.42
N GLN A 127 6.29 1.46 -7.86
CA GLN A 127 7.25 0.38 -8.10
C GLN A 127 6.77 -0.96 -7.50
N PRO A 128 6.28 -1.03 -6.24
CA PRO A 128 5.67 -2.24 -5.72
C PRO A 128 4.49 -2.78 -6.55
N LEU A 129 3.66 -1.91 -7.13
CA LEU A 129 2.58 -2.34 -8.02
C LEU A 129 3.12 -3.02 -9.29
N LEU A 130 4.18 -2.50 -9.90
CA LEU A 130 4.80 -3.11 -11.09
C LEU A 130 5.43 -4.46 -10.79
N ASP A 131 5.99 -4.63 -9.59
CA ASP A 131 6.53 -5.92 -9.16
C ASP A 131 5.42 -6.97 -8.96
N LEU A 132 4.21 -6.56 -8.58
CA LEU A 132 3.04 -7.44 -8.45
C LEU A 132 2.44 -7.79 -9.81
N LYS A 133 2.30 -6.78 -10.68
CA LYS A 133 1.64 -6.91 -11.98
C LYS A 133 2.18 -5.86 -12.96
N ALA A 134 3.07 -6.29 -13.85
CA ALA A 134 3.80 -5.41 -14.76
C ALA A 134 2.92 -4.70 -15.80
N ASP A 135 1.79 -5.31 -16.19
CA ASP A 135 0.82 -4.78 -17.15
C ASP A 135 -0.35 -4.02 -16.49
N LEU A 136 -0.23 -3.68 -15.20
CA LEU A 136 -1.27 -2.97 -14.47
C LEU A 136 -1.50 -1.55 -15.03
N ALA A 137 -2.75 -1.14 -15.08
CA ALA A 137 -3.18 0.18 -15.53
C ALA A 137 -4.22 0.77 -14.57
N LEU A 138 -4.35 2.10 -14.59
CA LEU A 138 -5.47 2.80 -13.99
C LEU A 138 -6.79 2.49 -14.74
N PRO A 139 -7.96 2.76 -14.14
CA PRO A 139 -9.26 2.61 -14.80
C PRO A 139 -9.41 3.41 -16.11
N ASP A 140 -8.67 4.51 -16.25
CA ASP A 140 -8.65 5.33 -17.47
C ASP A 140 -7.73 4.76 -18.58
N GLY A 141 -7.11 3.61 -18.34
CA GLY A 141 -6.19 2.93 -19.26
C GLY A 141 -4.73 3.38 -19.15
N THR A 142 -4.41 4.37 -18.31
CA THR A 142 -3.02 4.83 -18.13
C THR A 142 -2.17 3.71 -17.49
N PRO A 143 -1.08 3.24 -18.13
CA PRO A 143 -0.24 2.19 -17.56
C PRO A 143 0.49 2.67 -16.29
N ILE A 144 0.57 1.82 -15.26
CA ILE A 144 1.35 2.12 -14.05
C ILE A 144 2.84 2.32 -14.38
N ALA A 145 3.35 1.64 -15.41
CA ALA A 145 4.72 1.77 -15.87
C ALA A 145 5.02 3.19 -16.40
N GLU A 146 4.06 3.80 -17.09
CA GLU A 146 4.16 5.17 -17.56
C GLU A 146 4.23 6.14 -16.37
N LEU A 147 3.32 5.99 -15.40
CA LEU A 147 3.32 6.79 -14.18
C LEU A 147 4.65 6.67 -13.42
N ARG A 148 5.19 5.45 -13.29
CA ARG A 148 6.47 5.21 -12.60
C ARG A 148 7.63 5.96 -13.27
N SER A 149 7.65 6.00 -14.60
CA SER A 149 8.70 6.67 -15.38
C SER A 149 8.71 8.19 -15.22
N GLN A 150 7.55 8.78 -14.89
CA GLN A 150 7.38 10.23 -14.70
C GLN A 150 7.44 10.63 -13.21
N CYS A 151 7.38 9.65 -12.31
CA CYS A 151 7.34 9.88 -10.87
C CYS A 151 8.73 10.30 -10.34
N PRO A 152 8.81 11.36 -9.50
CA PRO A 152 10.02 11.70 -8.79
C PRO A 152 10.57 10.52 -7.98
N ASP A 153 11.90 10.37 -7.96
CA ASP A 153 12.59 9.39 -7.12
C ASP A 153 12.78 9.95 -5.70
N ASN A 154 12.23 9.24 -4.71
CA ASN A 154 12.35 9.57 -3.29
C ASN A 154 13.42 8.72 -2.59
N GLY A 155 14.43 8.27 -3.36
CA GLY A 155 15.52 7.42 -2.86
C GLY A 155 15.06 5.99 -2.66
N LEU A 156 14.17 5.50 -3.53
CA LEU A 156 13.58 4.18 -3.37
C LEU A 156 14.64 3.09 -3.52
N ARG A 157 14.82 2.28 -2.49
CA ARG A 157 15.79 1.18 -2.47
C ARG A 157 15.14 -0.13 -2.07
N LYS A 158 15.24 -1.14 -2.94
CA LYS A 158 14.79 -2.50 -2.63
C LYS A 158 15.55 -3.04 -1.44
N LEU A 159 14.83 -3.55 -0.45
CA LEU A 159 15.41 -4.26 0.68
C LEU A 159 15.72 -5.71 0.28
N PRO A 160 16.77 -6.31 0.86
CA PRO A 160 16.94 -7.75 0.72
C PRO A 160 15.71 -8.47 1.26
N PRO A 161 15.37 -9.66 0.75
CA PRO A 161 14.40 -10.53 1.41
C PRO A 161 14.86 -10.69 2.86
N ALA A 162 14.02 -10.39 3.85
CA ALA A 162 14.40 -10.77 5.19
C ALA A 162 14.21 -12.28 5.33
N ASP A 163 15.06 -12.90 6.13
CA ASP A 163 14.80 -14.22 6.70
C ASP A 163 13.64 -14.08 7.70
N TYR A 164 12.42 -13.91 7.18
CA TYR A 164 11.22 -13.86 8.00
C TYR A 164 10.97 -15.30 8.50
N PRO A 165 10.98 -15.53 9.83
CA PRO A 165 10.74 -16.86 10.38
C PRO A 165 9.33 -17.38 10.07
#